data_AF-A0A645HSR0-F1
#
_entry.id   AF-A0A645HSR0-F1
#
_cell.length_a   1.000
_cell.length_b   1.000
_cell.length_c   1.000
_cell.angle_alpha   90.00
_cell.angle_beta   90.00
_cell.angle_gamma   90.00
#
_symmetry.space_group_name_H-M   'P 1'
#
loop_
_entity.id
_entity.type
_entity.pdbx_description
1 polymer ?
#
loop_
_entity_poly.entity_id
_entity_poly.type
_entity_poly.pdbx_seq_one_letter_code
_entity_poly.pdbx_strand_id
1 'polypeptide(L)' 'MKRAGRAEEVADLVGFLASRQAGYITGQIISINGGMI' A
#
# COMPACT_ATOMS: atom_id res chain seq x y z
N MET A 1 -3.29 -12.17 -7.33
CA MET A 1 -4.38 -11.50 -8.08
C MET A 1 -4.06 -11.60 -9.55
N LYS A 2 -4.98 -12.07 -10.40
CA LYS A 2 -4.73 -12.24 -11.85
C LYS A 2 -5.13 -10.98 -12.64
N ARG A 3 -4.66 -9.81 -12.22
CA ARG A 3 -4.91 -8.54 -12.93
C ARG A 3 -3.80 -7.51 -12.68
N ALA A 4 -3.72 -6.51 -13.55
CA ALA A 4 -2.93 -5.31 -13.30
C ALA A 4 -3.46 -4.54 -12.08
N GLY A 5 -2.56 -3.94 -11.32
CA GLY A 5 -2.89 -2.96 -10.28
C GLY A 5 -3.40 -1.67 -10.91
N ARG A 6 -4.15 -0.88 -10.13
CA ARG A 6 -4.56 0.47 -10.50
C ARG A 6 -3.85 1.50 -9.62
N ALA A 7 -3.73 2.73 -10.12
CA ALA A 7 -3.05 3.80 -9.41
C ALA A 7 -3.73 4.14 -8.08
N GLU A 8 -5.06 4.02 -8.02
CA GLU A 8 -5.85 4.32 -6.81
C GLU A 8 -5.49 3.37 -5.66
N GLU A 9 -5.13 2.13 -5.96
CA GLU A 9 -4.76 1.15 -4.92
C GLU A 9 -3.44 1.52 -4.22
N VAL A 10 -2.53 2.18 -4.96
CA VAL A 10 -1.31 2.75 -4.38
C VAL A 10 -1.65 3.99 -3.57
N ALA A 11 -2.51 4.86 -4.11
CA ALA A 11 -2.94 6.10 -3.45
C ALA A 11 -3.67 5.82 -2.13
N ASP A 12 -4.52 4.79 -2.08
CA ASP A 12 -5.24 4.37 -0.88
C ASP A 12 -4.28 3.92 0.23
N LEU A 13 -3.24 3.13 -0.12
CA LEU A 13 -2.21 2.76 0.86
C LEU A 13 -1.46 3.99 1.36
N VAL A 14 -1.07 4.90 0.45
CA VAL A 14 -0.39 6.15 0.83
C VAL A 14 -1.28 6.98 1.76
N GLY A 15 -2.57 7.09 1.47
CA GLY A 15 -3.54 7.79 2.30
C GLY A 15 -3.66 7.19 3.70
N PHE A 16 -3.70 5.85 3.80
CA PHE A 16 -3.67 5.16 5.08
C PHE A 16 -2.37 5.43 5.86
N LEU A 17 -1.21 5.32 5.21
CA LEU A 17 0.10 5.54 5.82
C LEU A 17 0.30 6.98 6.30
N ALA A 18 -0.29 7.95 5.60
CA ALA A 18 -0.30 9.35 6.00
C ALA A 18 -1.29 9.67 7.14
N SER A 19 -2.18 8.74 7.47
CA SER A 19 -3.20 8.93 8.50
C SER A 19 -2.66 8.65 9.91
N ARG A 20 -3.38 9.10 10.95
CA ARG A 20 -3.04 8.78 12.34
C ARG A 20 -3.12 7.28 12.65
N GLN A 21 -3.88 6.51 11.87
CA GLN A 21 -4.08 5.08 12.10
C GLN A 21 -2.78 4.29 11.89
N ALA A 22 -1.90 4.79 11.03
CA ALA A 22 -0.61 4.17 10.74
C ALA A 22 0.53 4.66 11.65
N GLY A 23 0.23 5.36 12.76
CA GLY A 23 1.24 6.07 13.57
C GLY A 23 2.37 5.23 14.18
N TYR A 24 2.26 3.90 14.16
CA TYR A 24 3.31 2.98 14.62
C TYR A 24 4.03 2.23 13.48
N ILE A 25 3.68 2.52 12.23
CA ILE A 25 4.29 1.90 11.04
C ILE A 25 5.42 2.81 10.56
N THR A 26 6.66 2.35 10.73
CA THR A 26 7.85 3.08 10.28
C THR A 26 8.95 2.12 9.82
N GLY A 27 9.82 2.59 8.92
CA GLY A 27 10.95 1.82 8.38
C GLY A 27 10.57 0.62 7.51
N GLN A 28 9.30 0.51 7.09
CA GLN A 28 8.81 -0.62 6.29
C GLN A 28 8.88 -0.33 4.79
N ILE A 29 9.16 -1.37 4.00
CA ILE A 29 8.99 -1.39 2.54
C ILE A 29 7.76 -2.26 2.28
N ILE A 30 6.71 -1.67 1.69
CA ILE A 30 5.43 -2.36 1.47
C ILE A 30 5.23 -2.60 -0.03
N SER A 31 5.12 -3.88 -0.42
CA SER A 31 4.87 -4.28 -1.81
C SER A 31 3.38 -4.29 -2.12
N ILE A 32 2.99 -3.57 -3.19
CA ILE A 32 1.63 -3.57 -3.74
C ILE A 32 1.68 -4.21 -5.14
N ASN A 33 1.71 -5.54 -5.18
CA ASN A 33 1.91 -6.31 -6.42
C ASN A 33 0.82 -7.38 -6.66
N GLY A 34 -0.25 -7.37 -5.86
CA GLY A 34 -1.31 -8.38 -5.95
C GLY A 34 -0.83 -9.80 -5.65
N GLY A 35 0.28 -9.99 -4.93
CA GLY A 35 0.84 -11.30 -4.61
C GLY A 35 1.69 -11.92 -5.73
N MET A 36 2.13 -11.11 -6.70
CA MET A 36 3.18 -11.50 -7.64
C MET A 36 4.54 -11.25 -6.97
N ILE A 37 5.10 -12.27 -6.32
CA ILE A 37 6.48 -12.24 -5.81
C ILE A 37 7.34 -13.03 -6.78
#